data_AF-A0A926FHH1-F1
#
_entry.id   AF-A0A926FHH1-F1
#
_cell.length_a   1.000
_cell.length_b   1.000
_cell.length_c   1.000
_cell.angle_alpha   90.00
_cell.angle_beta   90.00
_cell.angle_gamma   90.00
#
_symmetry.space_group_name_H-M   'P 1'
#
loop_
_entity.id
_entity.type
_entity.pdbx_description
1 polymer ?
#
loop_
_entity_poly.entity_id
_entity_poly.type
_entity_poly.pdbx_seq_one_letter_code
_entity_poly.pdbx_strand_id
1 'polypeptide(L)'
;MRMRPLSLVGSLILSLLATSVTEAGPRGKRAEPERGSPELRRQGDRVPGGGEAAELSKGETADAASAAWRNYYLVQLAADPLATYRGGVPGFAATSPQTLGTRKLEPQRPEVTLYRGYLARQQDDALAAISQSLSRPVTVLRRYDAAFNGFAI
;
A
#
# COMPACT_ATOMS: atom_id res chain seq x y z
N MET A 1 -8.25 -54.52 -11.93
CA MET A 1 -7.68 -53.62 -10.92
C MET A 1 -7.58 -52.22 -11.54
N ARG A 2 -8.54 -51.33 -11.25
CA ARG A 2 -8.58 -49.94 -11.75
C ARG A 2 -8.80 -49.02 -10.56
N MET A 3 -7.77 -48.31 -10.14
CA MET A 3 -7.85 -47.34 -9.04
C MET A 3 -8.34 -46.00 -9.61
N ARG A 4 -9.38 -45.42 -8.99
CA ARG A 4 -9.86 -44.06 -9.27
C ARG A 4 -9.13 -43.11 -8.31
N PRO A 5 -8.58 -41.97 -8.76
CA PRO A 5 -8.02 -40.99 -7.84
C PRO A 5 -9.14 -40.18 -7.18
N LEU A 6 -9.05 -40.06 -5.86
CA LEU A 6 -9.94 -39.29 -5.00
C LEU A 6 -9.46 -37.83 -5.00
N SER A 7 -10.20 -36.94 -5.66
CA SER A 7 -9.98 -35.49 -5.57
C SER A 7 -10.48 -34.99 -4.21
N LEU A 8 -9.59 -34.44 -3.39
CA LEU A 8 -9.96 -33.72 -2.17
C LEU A 8 -9.76 -32.22 -2.41
N VAL A 9 -10.87 -31.54 -2.69
CA VAL A 9 -10.97 -30.08 -2.75
C VAL A 9 -11.04 -29.57 -1.31
N GLY A 10 -9.94 -29.01 -0.80
CA GLY A 10 -9.88 -28.38 0.51
C GLY A 10 -10.12 -26.88 0.39
N SER A 11 -11.38 -26.46 0.47
CA SER A 11 -11.80 -25.06 0.58
C SER A 11 -11.45 -24.53 1.97
N LEU A 12 -10.65 -23.46 2.08
CA LEU A 12 -10.41 -22.77 3.36
C LEU A 12 -11.03 -21.38 3.32
N ILE A 13 -11.99 -21.19 4.21
CA ILE A 13 -12.87 -20.02 4.35
C ILE A 13 -12.08 -18.87 4.99
N LEU A 14 -12.08 -17.73 4.31
CA LEU A 14 -11.57 -16.44 4.79
C LEU A 14 -12.58 -15.81 5.77
N SER A 15 -12.23 -15.67 7.05
CA SER A 15 -13.02 -14.89 8.02
C SER A 15 -12.29 -13.59 8.37
N LEU A 16 -12.90 -12.48 7.97
CA LEU A 16 -12.46 -11.11 8.25
C LEU A 16 -13.34 -10.55 9.39
N LEU A 17 -12.74 -10.27 10.55
CA LEU A 17 -13.36 -9.46 11.60
C LEU A 17 -12.74 -8.06 11.54
N ALA A 18 -13.49 -7.09 11.03
CA ALA A 18 -13.14 -5.68 11.09
C ALA A 18 -13.79 -5.08 12.35
N THR A 19 -13.00 -4.81 13.39
CA THR A 19 -13.42 -3.97 14.51
C THR A 19 -13.08 -2.53 14.17
N SER A 20 -14.09 -1.72 13.85
CA SER A 20 -13.91 -0.27 13.72
C SER A 20 -13.85 0.36 15.11
N VAL A 21 -12.76 1.06 15.41
CA VAL A 21 -12.70 1.97 16.57
C VAL A 21 -13.13 3.35 16.10
N THR A 22 -14.14 3.92 16.76
CA THR A 22 -14.57 5.31 16.62
C THR A 22 -13.78 6.14 17.62
N GLU A 23 -13.05 7.15 17.16
CA GLU A 23 -12.45 8.15 18.03
C GLU A 23 -12.98 9.55 17.63
N ALA A 24 -13.66 10.17 18.59
CA ALA A 24 -14.23 11.51 18.50
C ALA A 24 -13.21 12.56 19.00
N GLY A 25 -13.08 13.68 18.29
CA GLY A 25 -12.09 14.72 18.56
C GLY A 25 -12.36 15.57 19.83
N PRO A 26 -11.52 16.61 20.04
CA PRO A 26 -12.06 17.95 19.80
C PRO A 26 -11.11 18.95 19.10
N ARG A 27 -11.74 19.93 18.45
CA ARG A 27 -11.16 21.14 17.85
C ARG A 27 -10.56 22.07 18.92
N GLY A 28 -9.32 22.49 18.72
CA GLY A 28 -8.73 23.67 19.38
C GLY A 28 -8.23 24.67 18.35
N LYS A 29 -8.86 25.85 18.27
CA LYS A 29 -8.39 26.98 17.47
C LYS A 29 -7.25 27.69 18.18
N ARG A 30 -6.17 28.05 17.48
CA ARG A 30 -5.29 29.15 17.93
C ARG A 30 -4.67 29.89 16.75
N ALA A 31 -4.75 31.21 16.86
CA ALA A 31 -4.42 32.26 15.92
C ALA A 31 -2.96 32.33 15.46
N GLU A 32 -2.79 32.80 14.23
CA GLU A 32 -1.57 33.39 13.65
C GLU A 32 -1.13 34.66 14.39
N PRO A 33 0.15 35.02 14.25
CA PRO A 33 0.51 36.40 14.00
C PRO A 33 1.36 36.57 12.73
N GLU A 34 0.73 37.23 11.76
CA GLU A 34 1.26 38.22 10.81
C GLU A 34 2.75 38.57 10.94
N ARG A 35 3.55 38.28 9.89
CA ARG A 35 4.80 38.98 9.60
C ARG A 35 4.92 39.28 8.10
N GLY A 36 4.80 40.57 7.78
CA GLY A 36 5.68 41.24 6.83
C GLY A 36 5.35 41.11 5.35
N SER A 37 4.46 41.98 4.86
CA SER A 37 4.42 42.38 3.46
C SER A 37 5.70 43.12 3.05
N PRO A 38 6.14 42.96 1.80
CA PRO A 38 6.63 44.11 1.06
C PRO A 38 5.69 44.42 -0.11
N GLU A 39 5.17 45.64 -0.08
CA GLU A 39 4.55 46.32 -1.21
C GLU A 39 5.49 46.31 -2.43
N LEU A 40 4.99 45.88 -3.58
CA LEU A 40 5.58 46.26 -4.86
C LEU A 40 4.55 47.05 -5.67
N ARG A 41 4.67 48.37 -5.52
CA ARG A 41 4.43 49.46 -6.47
C ARG A 41 3.31 49.26 -7.50
N ARG A 42 2.27 50.07 -7.30
CA ARG A 42 1.41 50.54 -8.39
C ARG A 42 2.25 51.34 -9.40
N GLN A 43 2.18 50.95 -10.66
CA GLN A 43 2.28 51.89 -11.76
C GLN A 43 1.19 51.51 -12.76
N GLY A 44 0.09 52.27 -12.73
CA GLY A 44 -0.88 52.24 -13.79
C GLY A 44 -0.35 53.03 -14.98
N ASP A 45 -0.60 52.51 -16.18
CA ASP A 45 -1.01 53.35 -17.30
C ASP A 45 -1.76 52.51 -18.36
N ARG A 46 -3.08 52.79 -18.42
CA ARG A 46 -3.91 52.98 -19.63
C ARG A 46 -4.21 51.80 -20.59
N VAL A 47 -5.47 51.34 -20.51
CA VAL A 47 -6.33 50.68 -21.56
C VAL A 47 -6.82 51.79 -22.54
N PRO A 48 -7.38 51.59 -23.77
CA PRO A 48 -8.01 50.38 -24.32
C PRO A 48 -7.85 50.11 -25.84
N GLY A 49 -8.36 48.97 -26.33
CA GLY A 49 -8.90 48.92 -27.69
C GLY A 49 -8.84 47.58 -28.42
N GLY A 50 -10.00 47.13 -28.88
CA GLY A 50 -10.12 46.24 -30.03
C GLY A 50 -10.51 44.82 -29.65
N GLY A 51 -11.77 44.48 -29.93
CA GLY A 51 -12.33 43.18 -29.64
C GLY A 51 -11.69 42.07 -30.48
N GLU A 52 -11.58 40.90 -29.87
CA GLU A 52 -11.70 39.67 -30.62
C GLU A 52 -12.68 38.78 -29.86
N ALA A 53 -13.65 38.32 -30.63
CA ALA A 53 -14.83 37.66 -30.18
C ALA A 53 -14.47 36.38 -29.43
N ALA A 54 -15.27 36.10 -28.41
CA ALA A 54 -15.38 34.79 -27.82
C ALA A 54 -15.75 33.76 -28.91
N GLU A 55 -14.76 33.05 -29.44
CA GLU A 55 -14.99 31.73 -30.00
C GLU A 55 -15.06 30.75 -28.83
N LEU A 56 -16.29 30.53 -28.37
CA LEU A 56 -16.68 29.39 -27.55
C LEU A 56 -16.35 28.11 -28.33
N SER A 57 -15.12 27.61 -28.20
CA SER A 57 -14.77 26.25 -28.58
C SER A 57 -15.55 25.30 -27.69
N LYS A 58 -16.74 24.93 -28.17
CA LYS A 58 -17.54 23.83 -27.67
C LYS A 58 -16.86 22.53 -28.09
N GLY A 59 -15.78 22.19 -27.39
CA GLY A 59 -14.93 21.07 -27.72
C GLY A 59 -14.15 20.51 -26.53
N GLU A 60 -14.66 20.66 -25.31
CA GLU A 60 -13.98 20.16 -24.11
C GLU A 60 -14.96 19.52 -23.13
N THR A 61 -15.85 18.65 -23.62
CA THR A 61 -16.73 17.84 -22.76
C THR A 61 -16.82 16.42 -23.30
N ALA A 62 -15.70 15.71 -23.35
CA ALA A 62 -15.71 14.26 -23.55
C ALA A 62 -14.56 13.49 -22.89
N ASP A 63 -13.56 14.14 -22.27
CA ASP A 63 -12.42 13.42 -21.67
C ASP A 63 -12.32 13.52 -20.14
N ALA A 64 -13.14 14.37 -19.50
CA ALA A 64 -13.22 14.42 -18.03
C ALA A 64 -14.07 13.27 -17.42
N ALA A 65 -14.56 12.33 -18.24
CA ALA A 65 -15.54 11.31 -17.85
C ALA A 65 -14.93 9.93 -17.55
N SER A 66 -13.62 9.81 -17.39
CA SER A 66 -13.01 8.61 -16.81
C SER A 66 -11.70 8.95 -16.09
N ALA A 67 -11.77 9.77 -15.04
CA ALA A 67 -10.78 9.63 -13.97
C ALA A 67 -10.97 8.22 -13.38
N ALA A 68 -10.25 7.23 -13.90
CA ALA A 68 -10.36 5.86 -13.45
C ALA A 68 -10.01 5.81 -11.96
N TRP A 69 -10.98 5.42 -11.13
CA TRP A 69 -10.76 5.30 -9.70
C TRP A 69 -9.76 4.17 -9.49
N ARG A 70 -8.55 4.52 -9.03
CA ARG A 70 -7.53 3.54 -8.72
C ARG A 70 -7.80 3.00 -7.30
N ASN A 71 -8.31 1.78 -7.24
CA ASN A 71 -8.48 1.07 -5.97
C ASN A 71 -7.12 0.51 -5.55
N TYR A 72 -6.75 0.73 -4.29
CA TYR A 72 -5.54 0.20 -3.68
C TYR A 72 -5.91 -0.91 -2.69
N TYR A 73 -5.21 -2.03 -2.75
CA TYR A 73 -5.44 -3.15 -1.85
C TYR A 73 -4.16 -3.46 -1.07
N LEU A 74 -4.30 -3.62 0.25
CA LEU A 74 -3.24 -4.14 1.10
C LEU A 74 -3.52 -5.62 1.38
N VAL A 75 -2.66 -6.50 0.88
CA VAL A 75 -2.76 -7.95 1.06
C VAL A 75 -1.82 -8.37 2.19
N GLN A 76 -2.35 -9.09 3.18
CA GLN A 76 -1.57 -9.68 4.27
C GLN A 76 -1.41 -11.18 4.07
N LEU A 77 -0.21 -11.70 4.31
CA LEU A 77 0.06 -13.13 4.32
C LEU A 77 0.17 -13.66 5.76
N ALA A 78 -0.04 -14.97 5.91
CA ALA A 78 -0.18 -15.60 7.21
C ALA A 78 1.14 -15.74 8.01
N ALA A 79 2.28 -15.90 7.32
CA ALA A 79 3.56 -16.06 8.00
C ALA A 79 3.94 -14.79 8.77
N ASP A 80 4.50 -14.96 9.97
CA ASP A 80 4.91 -13.85 10.82
C ASP A 80 5.94 -12.94 10.12
N PRO A 81 5.85 -11.61 10.29
CA PRO A 81 6.88 -10.70 9.81
C PRO A 81 8.19 -10.84 10.60
N LEU A 82 9.27 -10.30 10.05
CA LEU A 82 10.64 -10.41 10.61
C LEU A 82 10.73 -10.00 12.08
N ALA A 83 10.00 -8.96 12.48
CA ALA A 83 10.03 -8.42 13.83
C ALA A 83 9.35 -9.30 14.89
N THR A 84 8.41 -10.18 14.48
CA THR A 84 7.62 -11.01 15.42
C THR A 84 7.87 -12.50 15.24
N TYR A 85 8.53 -12.94 14.18
CA TYR A 85 8.80 -14.35 13.95
C TYR A 85 9.73 -14.95 15.02
N ARG A 86 9.19 -15.89 15.80
CA ARG A 86 9.86 -16.54 16.94
C ARG A 86 10.50 -17.90 16.58
N GLY A 87 10.56 -18.25 15.30
CA GLY A 87 10.93 -19.60 14.86
C GLY A 87 9.69 -20.47 14.59
N GLY A 88 9.93 -21.72 14.17
CA GLY A 88 8.86 -22.72 13.94
C GLY A 88 8.73 -23.19 12.49
N VAL A 89 9.29 -22.45 11.52
CA VAL A 89 9.44 -22.93 10.15
C VAL A 89 10.73 -23.76 10.06
N PRO A 90 10.67 -25.04 9.65
CA PRO A 90 11.86 -25.88 9.50
C PRO A 90 12.91 -25.22 8.60
N GLY A 91 14.15 -25.17 9.07
CA GLY A 91 15.26 -24.53 8.36
C GLY A 91 15.38 -23.01 8.54
N PHE A 92 14.49 -22.36 9.30
CA PHE A 92 14.55 -20.92 9.58
C PHE A 92 14.56 -20.63 11.08
N ALA A 93 15.69 -20.11 11.57
CA ALA A 93 15.83 -19.65 12.94
C ALA A 93 15.00 -18.38 13.22
N ALA A 94 14.70 -18.15 14.50
CA ALA A 94 13.95 -16.98 14.94
C ALA A 94 14.63 -15.66 14.54
N THR A 95 13.83 -14.63 14.24
CA THR A 95 14.32 -13.30 13.85
C THR A 95 13.88 -12.19 14.79
N SER A 96 12.87 -12.44 15.64
CA SER A 96 12.34 -11.42 16.53
C SER A 96 13.40 -10.91 17.51
N PRO A 97 13.52 -9.59 17.74
CA PRO A 97 14.44 -9.05 18.74
C PRO A 97 14.18 -9.61 20.14
N GLN A 98 12.92 -9.88 20.46
CA GLN A 98 12.50 -10.49 21.73
C GLN A 98 13.12 -11.88 21.92
N THR A 99 13.10 -12.72 20.89
CA THR A 99 13.71 -14.07 20.93
C THR A 99 15.24 -14.00 20.91
N LEU A 100 15.80 -13.05 20.17
CA LEU A 100 17.25 -12.91 20.03
C LEU A 100 17.92 -12.12 21.17
N GLY A 101 17.14 -11.57 22.10
CA GLY A 101 17.65 -10.75 23.21
C GLY A 101 18.24 -9.41 22.77
N THR A 102 17.88 -8.91 21.59
CA THR A 102 18.40 -7.64 21.05
C THR A 102 17.39 -6.52 21.23
N ARG A 103 17.87 -5.26 21.22
CA ARG A 103 17.01 -4.07 21.39
C ARG A 103 16.13 -3.79 20.16
N LYS A 104 16.58 -4.15 18.97
CA LYS A 104 15.93 -3.83 17.69
C LYS A 104 16.17 -4.95 16.68
N LEU A 105 15.34 -4.99 15.63
CA LEU A 105 15.57 -5.87 14.49
C LEU A 105 16.88 -5.47 13.80
N GLU A 106 17.74 -6.45 13.57
CA GLU A 106 19.05 -6.29 12.93
C GLU A 106 18.99 -6.89 11.51
N PRO A 107 18.77 -6.08 10.46
CA PRO A 107 18.44 -6.59 9.13
C PRO A 107 19.56 -7.38 8.44
N GLN A 108 20.80 -7.23 8.92
CA GLN A 108 21.98 -7.85 8.33
C GLN A 108 22.32 -9.21 8.96
N ARG A 109 21.60 -9.62 10.00
CA ARG A 109 21.81 -10.93 10.60
C ARG A 109 21.52 -12.05 9.58
N PRO A 110 22.31 -13.14 9.56
CA PRO A 110 22.12 -14.24 8.62
C PRO A 110 20.70 -14.83 8.70
N GLU A 111 20.17 -15.03 9.90
CA GLU A 111 18.85 -15.61 10.13
C GLU A 111 17.73 -14.71 9.59
N VAL A 112 17.89 -13.39 9.76
CA VAL A 112 16.96 -12.38 9.24
C VAL A 112 16.98 -12.36 7.71
N THR A 113 18.16 -12.44 7.10
CA THR A 113 18.32 -12.46 5.64
C THR A 113 17.71 -13.71 5.03
N LEU A 114 17.96 -14.88 5.64
CA LEU A 114 17.40 -16.15 5.19
C LEU A 114 15.87 -16.15 5.28
N TYR A 115 15.31 -15.74 6.44
CA TYR A 115 13.87 -15.71 6.62
C TYR A 115 13.18 -14.66 5.75
N ARG A 116 13.79 -13.49 5.52
CA ARG A 116 13.31 -12.51 4.53
C ARG A 116 13.17 -13.12 3.14
N GLY A 117 14.15 -13.93 2.71
CA GLY A 117 14.08 -14.64 1.44
C GLY A 117 12.91 -15.62 1.37
N TYR A 118 12.58 -16.29 2.49
CA TYR A 118 11.40 -17.14 2.58
C TYR A 118 10.08 -16.37 2.49
N LEU A 119 9.97 -15.23 3.18
CA LEU A 119 8.79 -14.36 3.06
C LEU A 119 8.63 -13.84 1.63
N ALA A 120 9.72 -13.44 0.98
CA ALA A 120 9.69 -12.96 -0.40
C ALA A 120 9.15 -14.02 -1.37
N ARG A 121 9.58 -15.28 -1.25
CA ARG A 121 9.05 -16.40 -2.06
C ARG A 121 7.55 -16.60 -1.87
N GLN A 122 7.06 -16.57 -0.63
CA GLN A 122 5.62 -16.66 -0.38
C GLN A 122 4.84 -15.49 -0.98
N GLN A 123 5.41 -14.28 -0.96
CA GLN A 123 4.81 -13.11 -1.60
C GLN A 123 4.75 -13.26 -3.12
N ASP A 124 5.81 -13.79 -3.73
CA ASP A 124 5.86 -14.09 -5.16
C ASP A 124 4.79 -15.14 -5.55
N ASP A 125 4.67 -16.22 -4.78
CA ASP A 125 3.67 -17.27 -5.01
C ASP A 125 2.25 -16.71 -4.92
N ALA A 126 1.96 -15.87 -3.92
CA ALA A 126 0.67 -15.22 -3.78
C ALA A 126 0.37 -14.26 -4.94
N LEU A 127 1.33 -13.45 -5.35
CA LEU A 127 1.17 -12.54 -6.50
C LEU A 127 0.94 -13.28 -7.81
N ALA A 128 1.62 -14.42 -8.01
CA ALA A 128 1.41 -15.28 -9.17
C ALA A 128 -0.01 -15.86 -9.17
N ALA A 129 -0.48 -16.37 -8.03
CA ALA A 129 -1.84 -16.89 -7.88
C ALA A 129 -2.91 -15.82 -8.14
N ILE A 130 -2.72 -14.60 -7.61
CA ILE A 130 -3.64 -13.47 -7.86
C ILE A 130 -3.65 -13.11 -9.35
N SER A 131 -2.47 -12.97 -9.97
CA SER A 131 -2.37 -12.62 -11.40
C SER A 131 -3.04 -13.66 -12.29
N GLN A 132 -2.85 -14.95 -11.99
CA GLN A 132 -3.50 -16.05 -12.68
C GLN A 132 -5.02 -16.02 -12.49
N SER A 133 -5.50 -15.85 -11.26
CA SER A 133 -6.93 -15.79 -10.96
C SER A 133 -7.64 -14.62 -11.65
N LEU A 134 -6.95 -13.49 -11.83
CA LEU A 134 -7.49 -12.30 -12.49
C LEU A 134 -7.27 -12.32 -14.01
N SER A 135 -6.53 -13.31 -14.54
CA SER A 135 -6.11 -13.38 -15.95
C SER A 135 -5.48 -12.09 -16.46
N ARG A 136 -4.72 -11.39 -15.59
CA ARG A 136 -4.03 -10.14 -15.93
C ARG A 136 -2.81 -9.92 -15.02
N PRO A 137 -1.80 -9.15 -15.45
CA PRO A 137 -0.72 -8.76 -14.57
C PRO A 137 -1.20 -7.86 -13.43
N VAL A 138 -0.60 -8.02 -12.26
CA VAL A 138 -0.83 -7.18 -11.08
C VAL A 138 0.38 -6.29 -10.85
N THR A 139 0.16 -4.97 -10.73
CA THR A 139 1.23 -4.02 -10.42
C THR A 139 1.46 -3.97 -8.92
N VAL A 140 2.65 -4.39 -8.47
CA VAL A 140 3.04 -4.25 -7.06
C VAL A 140 3.55 -2.85 -6.80
N LEU A 141 2.91 -2.16 -5.87
CA LEU A 141 3.28 -0.81 -5.45
C LEU A 141 4.32 -0.83 -4.33
N ARG A 142 4.17 -1.78 -3.40
CA ARG A 142 5.09 -1.95 -2.27
C ARG A 142 5.04 -3.36 -1.72
N ARG A 143 6.17 -3.83 -1.20
CA ARG A 143 6.28 -5.04 -0.38
C ARG A 143 6.68 -4.68 1.04
N TYR A 144 6.24 -5.50 1.97
CA TYR A 144 6.46 -5.34 3.39
C TYR A 144 6.90 -6.68 3.97
N ASP A 145 7.91 -6.66 4.84
CA ASP A 145 8.41 -7.86 5.53
C ASP A 145 8.72 -7.62 7.02
N ALA A 146 9.07 -6.39 7.39
CA ALA A 146 9.65 -6.10 8.70
C ALA A 146 8.65 -6.24 9.85
N ALA A 147 7.55 -5.48 9.82
CA ALA A 147 6.51 -5.48 10.85
C ALA A 147 5.13 -5.93 10.31
N PHE A 148 5.06 -6.15 9.00
CA PHE A 148 3.88 -6.63 8.28
C PHE A 148 4.39 -7.49 7.14
N ASN A 149 3.82 -8.67 6.94
CA ASN A 149 4.17 -9.55 5.84
C ASN A 149 3.09 -9.46 4.76
N GLY A 150 3.41 -8.83 3.62
CA GLY A 150 2.45 -8.65 2.55
C GLY A 150 2.86 -7.60 1.52
N PHE A 151 1.90 -7.14 0.73
CA PHE A 151 2.15 -6.20 -0.37
C PHE A 151 0.92 -5.34 -0.69
N ALA A 152 1.18 -4.19 -1.32
CA ALA A 152 0.15 -3.29 -1.85
C ALA A 152 0.09 -3.38 -3.38
N ILE A 153 -1.13 -3.49 -3.93
CA ILE A 153 -1.43 -3.61 -5.38
C ILE A 153 -2.55 -2.67 -5.81
#